data_AF-A0A7C5IE51-F1
#
_entry.id   AF-A0A7C5IE51-F1
#
_cell.length_a   1.000
_cell.length_b   1.000
_cell.length_c   1.000
_cell.angle_alpha   90.00
_cell.angle_beta   90.00
_cell.angle_gamma   90.00
#
_symmetry.space_group_name_H-M   'P 1'
#
loop_
_entity.id
_entity.type
_entity.pdbx_description
1 polymer ?
#
loop_
_entity_poly.entity_id
_entity_poly.type
_entity_poly.pdbx_seq_one_letter_code
_entity_poly.pdbx_strand_id
1 'polypeptide(L)'
;MRTISKAFCLMLLAAAVAMAQAARGTITGTITDPAGAVIPGATIEAVNMETGASFQVASTTTGNYTLANLPAGPYQLSVAAPGFKKFIQSGITVMSAQVLRIDVKLDLGDISETVSVSADAPLLRTESSDIAHTIDGSKVGDLPVVGFSMWARSPLNVAMLMPGTLVGEQAYLRVPGAPN
;
A
#
# COMPACT_ATOMS: atom_id res chain seq x y z
N MET A 1 7.11 -49.93 -5.76
CA MET A 1 5.76 -49.33 -5.99
C MET A 1 5.17 -48.64 -4.76
N ARG A 2 5.23 -49.21 -3.55
CA ARG A 2 4.64 -48.60 -2.33
C ARG A 2 5.31 -47.28 -1.86
N THR A 3 6.60 -47.08 -2.16
CA THR A 3 7.35 -45.87 -1.80
C THR A 3 7.10 -44.69 -2.75
N ILE A 4 6.93 -44.97 -4.05
CA ILE A 4 6.61 -43.97 -5.08
C ILE A 4 5.21 -43.38 -4.86
N SER A 5 4.24 -44.21 -4.47
CA SER A 5 2.88 -43.77 -4.14
C SER A 5 2.84 -42.83 -2.91
N LYS A 6 3.69 -43.07 -1.90
CA LYS A 6 3.83 -42.18 -0.74
C LYS A 6 4.49 -40.85 -1.09
N ALA A 7 5.51 -40.85 -1.94
CA ALA A 7 6.17 -39.63 -2.41
C ALA A 7 5.21 -38.78 -3.27
N PHE A 8 4.41 -39.42 -4.12
CA PHE A 8 3.39 -38.74 -4.91
C PHE A 8 2.30 -38.10 -4.04
N CYS A 9 1.80 -38.82 -3.02
CA CYS A 9 0.85 -38.25 -2.05
C CYS A 9 1.46 -37.06 -1.27
N LEU A 10 2.74 -37.15 -0.87
CA LEU A 10 3.40 -36.06 -0.17
C LEU A 10 3.58 -34.81 -1.05
N MET A 11 3.86 -35.00 -2.35
CA MET A 11 3.98 -33.91 -3.32
C MET A 11 2.63 -33.24 -3.60
N LEU A 12 1.53 -34.01 -3.68
CA LEU A 12 0.17 -33.48 -3.78
C LEU A 12 -0.24 -32.68 -2.53
N LEU A 13 0.13 -33.16 -1.34
CA LEU A 13 -0.11 -32.44 -0.09
C LEU A 13 0.68 -31.12 -0.02
N ALA A 14 1.93 -31.13 -0.46
CA ALA A 14 2.78 -29.93 -0.49
C ALA A 14 2.23 -28.87 -1.48
N ALA A 15 1.73 -29.30 -2.64
CA ALA A 15 1.11 -28.41 -3.61
C ALA A 15 -0.17 -27.74 -3.07
N ALA A 16 -0.97 -28.48 -2.30
CA ALA A 16 -2.18 -27.93 -1.67
C ALA A 16 -1.86 -26.86 -0.60
N VAL A 17 -0.78 -27.05 0.17
CA VAL A 17 -0.34 -26.07 1.19
C VAL A 17 0.24 -24.81 0.54
N ALA A 18 0.92 -24.94 -0.62
CA ALA A 18 1.44 -23.78 -1.35
C ALA A 18 0.33 -22.85 -1.87
N MET A 19 -0.82 -23.40 -2.27
CA MET A 19 -2.00 -22.59 -2.67
C MET A 19 -2.72 -21.94 -1.47
N ALA A 20 -2.43 -22.36 -0.23
CA ALA A 20 -3.00 -21.78 0.98
C ALA A 20 -2.18 -20.61 1.55
N GLN A 21 -1.00 -20.29 0.97
CA GLN A 21 -0.22 -19.09 1.29
C GLN A 21 -0.86 -17.85 0.66
N ALA A 22 -2.13 -17.58 0.99
CA ALA A 22 -2.76 -16.33 0.61
C ALA A 22 -1.97 -15.19 1.26
N ALA A 23 -1.53 -14.24 0.44
CA ALA A 23 -1.01 -12.96 0.90
C ALA A 23 -2.07 -12.29 1.78
N ARG A 24 -1.78 -12.10 3.07
CA ARG A 24 -2.72 -11.48 4.03
C ARG A 24 -2.14 -10.22 4.63
N GLY A 25 -2.98 -9.20 4.76
CA GLY A 25 -2.71 -7.94 5.45
C GLY A 25 -3.64 -7.72 6.64
N THR A 26 -3.47 -6.58 7.29
CA THR A 26 -4.27 -6.16 8.45
C THR A 26 -4.65 -4.70 8.29
N ILE A 27 -5.91 -4.35 8.56
CA ILE A 27 -6.34 -2.95 8.71
C ILE A 27 -6.54 -2.68 10.20
N THR A 28 -5.99 -1.58 10.68
CA THR A 28 -6.14 -1.09 12.05
C THR A 28 -6.56 0.37 12.03
N GLY A 29 -7.09 0.86 13.13
CA GLY A 29 -7.48 2.26 13.22
C GLY A 29 -8.21 2.60 14.50
N THR A 30 -8.57 3.87 14.61
CA THR A 30 -9.31 4.44 15.72
C THR A 30 -10.53 5.17 15.19
N ILE A 31 -11.66 5.04 15.88
CA ILE A 31 -12.89 5.75 15.55
C ILE A 31 -13.11 6.87 16.54
N THR A 32 -13.24 8.08 16.01
CA THR A 32 -13.43 9.30 16.78
C THR A 32 -14.64 10.11 16.30
N ASP A 33 -15.20 10.93 17.18
CA ASP A 33 -16.27 11.87 16.87
C ASP A 33 -15.71 13.24 16.38
N PRO A 34 -16.58 14.22 16.04
CA PRO A 34 -16.14 15.54 15.62
C PRO A 34 -15.30 16.31 16.65
N ALA A 35 -15.55 16.05 17.93
CA ALA A 35 -14.90 16.64 19.09
C ALA A 35 -13.60 15.92 19.52
N GLY A 36 -13.26 14.79 18.90
CA GLY A 36 -12.08 13.98 19.20
C GLY A 36 -12.30 12.91 20.28
N ALA A 37 -13.52 12.69 20.75
CA ALA A 37 -13.84 11.59 21.66
C ALA A 37 -13.87 10.25 20.91
N VAL A 38 -13.39 9.19 21.56
CA VAL A 38 -13.41 7.83 20.98
C VAL A 38 -14.80 7.22 21.01
N ILE A 39 -15.17 6.49 19.96
CA ILE A 39 -16.49 5.85 19.85
C ILE A 39 -16.34 4.33 20.03
N PRO A 40 -16.77 3.78 21.18
CA PRO A 40 -16.78 2.34 21.42
C PRO A 40 -18.00 1.66 20.76
N GLY A 41 -17.84 0.39 20.38
CA GLY A 41 -18.94 -0.41 19.83
C GLY A 41 -19.46 0.04 18.46
N ALA A 42 -18.72 0.86 17.73
CA ALA A 42 -19.01 1.13 16.33
C ALA A 42 -18.81 -0.16 15.52
N THR A 43 -19.64 -0.39 14.51
CA THR A 43 -19.54 -1.53 13.59
C THR A 43 -18.68 -1.12 12.40
N ILE A 44 -17.57 -1.84 12.19
CA ILE A 44 -16.68 -1.67 11.05
C ILE A 44 -16.87 -2.87 10.12
N GLU A 45 -17.10 -2.62 8.85
CA GLU A 45 -17.21 -3.65 7.81
C GLU A 45 -16.26 -3.31 6.65
N ALA A 46 -15.35 -4.22 6.33
CA ALA A 46 -14.51 -4.15 5.15
C ALA A 46 -14.98 -5.18 4.12
N VAL A 47 -15.33 -4.71 2.92
CA VAL A 47 -15.74 -5.55 1.79
C VAL A 47 -14.64 -5.55 0.74
N ASN A 48 -14.16 -6.73 0.37
CA ASN A 48 -13.23 -6.88 -0.74
C ASN A 48 -13.99 -6.63 -2.06
N MET A 49 -13.55 -5.65 -2.83
CA MET A 49 -14.25 -5.22 -4.05
C MET A 49 -14.06 -6.18 -5.24
N GLU A 50 -13.06 -7.06 -5.19
CA GLU A 50 -12.83 -8.08 -6.23
C GLU A 50 -13.58 -9.38 -5.93
N THR A 51 -13.59 -9.82 -4.67
CA THR A 51 -14.16 -11.12 -4.28
C THR A 51 -15.55 -11.02 -3.64
N GLY A 52 -15.97 -9.83 -3.21
CA GLY A 52 -17.20 -9.61 -2.46
C GLY A 52 -17.16 -10.13 -1.01
N ALA A 53 -16.01 -10.62 -0.53
CA ALA A 53 -15.88 -11.10 0.84
C ALA A 53 -16.00 -9.95 1.84
N SER A 54 -16.87 -10.09 2.85
CA SER A 54 -17.04 -9.11 3.92
C SER A 54 -16.38 -9.56 5.22
N PHE A 55 -15.76 -8.61 5.91
CA PHE A 55 -15.10 -8.80 7.19
C PHE A 55 -15.61 -7.74 8.16
N GLN A 56 -16.23 -8.15 9.26
CA GLN A 56 -16.83 -7.24 10.23
C GLN A 56 -16.13 -7.35 11.59
N VAL A 57 -15.92 -6.22 12.24
CA VAL A 57 -15.44 -6.11 13.61
C VAL A 57 -16.11 -4.94 14.31
N ALA A 58 -16.22 -4.98 15.63
CA ALA A 58 -16.66 -3.83 16.43
C ALA A 58 -15.46 -3.08 17.01
N SER A 59 -15.57 -1.77 17.19
CA SER A 59 -14.54 -1.02 17.93
C SER A 59 -14.52 -1.39 19.40
N THR A 60 -13.32 -1.41 19.97
CA THR A 60 -13.05 -1.64 21.39
C THR A 60 -13.50 -0.46 22.27
N THR A 61 -13.43 -0.62 23.58
CA THR A 61 -13.74 0.45 24.55
C THR A 61 -12.89 1.71 24.39
N THR A 62 -11.69 1.58 23.81
CA THR A 62 -10.80 2.72 23.50
C THR A 62 -10.99 3.25 22.07
N GLY A 63 -12.04 2.83 21.36
CA GLY A 63 -12.31 3.22 19.97
C GLY A 63 -11.41 2.58 18.91
N ASN A 64 -10.48 1.71 19.30
CA ASN A 64 -9.58 1.03 18.36
C ASN A 64 -10.29 -0.16 17.70
N TYR A 65 -9.92 -0.47 16.45
CA TYR A 65 -10.37 -1.66 15.75
C TYR A 65 -9.22 -2.35 15.01
N THR A 66 -9.37 -3.64 14.74
CA THR A 66 -8.38 -4.43 14.00
C THR A 66 -9.09 -5.50 13.17
N LEU A 67 -8.95 -5.38 11.85
CA LEU A 67 -9.36 -6.36 10.87
C LEU A 67 -8.09 -7.11 10.41
N ALA A 68 -7.80 -8.23 11.07
CA ALA A 68 -6.66 -9.07 10.72
C ALA A 68 -7.02 -10.06 9.61
N ASN A 69 -5.98 -10.63 8.99
CA ASN A 69 -6.10 -11.78 8.09
C ASN A 69 -6.89 -11.48 6.80
N LEU A 70 -6.83 -10.24 6.31
CA LEU A 70 -7.49 -9.81 5.08
C LEU A 70 -6.68 -10.23 3.86
N PRO A 71 -7.23 -10.94 2.87
CA PRO A 71 -6.56 -11.19 1.60
C PRO A 71 -6.08 -9.88 0.95
N ALA A 72 -4.91 -9.89 0.31
CA ALA A 72 -4.44 -8.73 -0.44
C ALA A 72 -5.42 -8.39 -1.58
N GLY A 73 -5.70 -7.10 -1.77
CA GLY A 73 -6.66 -6.61 -2.78
C GLY A 73 -7.28 -5.26 -2.41
N PRO A 74 -8.20 -4.75 -3.25
CA PRO A 74 -8.94 -3.52 -3.00
C PRO A 74 -10.14 -3.77 -2.06
N TYR A 75 -10.32 -2.88 -1.10
CA TYR A 75 -11.37 -2.91 -0.10
C TYR A 75 -12.15 -1.60 -0.08
N GLN A 76 -13.42 -1.74 0.32
CA GLN A 76 -14.26 -0.66 0.79
C GLN A 76 -14.49 -0.86 2.29
N LEU A 77 -14.12 0.13 3.08
CA LEU A 77 -14.38 0.16 4.51
C LEU A 77 -15.68 0.94 4.76
N SER A 78 -16.53 0.43 5.62
CA SER A 78 -17.68 1.17 6.12
C SER A 78 -17.74 1.11 7.62
N VAL A 79 -18.15 2.22 8.24
CA VAL A 79 -18.24 2.36 9.69
C VAL A 79 -19.61 2.93 10.02
N ALA A 80 -20.29 2.28 10.94
CA ALA A 80 -21.62 2.69 11.42
C ALA A 80 -21.67 2.66 12.94
N ALA A 81 -22.22 3.70 13.55
CA ALA A 81 -22.48 3.78 14.97
C ALA A 81 -23.84 4.45 15.22
N PRO A 82 -24.59 4.09 16.26
CA PRO A 82 -25.86 4.76 16.59
C PRO A 82 -25.67 6.25 16.85
N GLY A 83 -26.48 7.10 16.21
CA GLY A 83 -26.40 8.56 16.34
C GLY A 83 -25.30 9.23 15.49
N PHE A 84 -24.64 8.46 14.61
CA PHE A 84 -23.64 8.95 13.66
C PHE A 84 -24.03 8.60 12.22
N LYS A 85 -23.56 9.42 11.28
CA LYS A 85 -23.65 9.16 9.85
C LYS A 85 -22.82 7.94 9.48
N LYS A 86 -23.31 7.13 8.53
CA LYS A 86 -22.52 6.00 8.01
C LYS A 86 -21.33 6.54 7.23
N PHE A 87 -20.12 6.17 7.63
CA PHE A 87 -18.92 6.49 6.87
C PHE A 87 -18.61 5.36 5.91
N ILE A 88 -18.25 5.68 4.67
CA ILE A 88 -17.84 4.72 3.64
C ILE A 88 -16.57 5.25 2.98
N GLN A 89 -15.51 4.46 2.98
CA GLN A 89 -14.27 4.78 2.28
C GLN A 89 -13.94 3.68 1.29
N SER A 90 -13.86 4.04 0.01
CA SER A 90 -13.50 3.12 -1.08
C SER A 90 -12.07 3.39 -1.56
N GLY A 91 -11.46 2.45 -2.30
CA GLY A 91 -10.11 2.61 -2.85
C GLY A 91 -8.97 2.17 -1.91
N ILE A 92 -9.30 1.47 -0.81
CA ILE A 92 -8.31 1.00 0.15
C ILE A 92 -7.59 -0.21 -0.42
N THR A 93 -6.32 -0.10 -0.75
CA THR A 93 -5.53 -1.24 -1.23
C THR A 93 -4.76 -1.88 -0.08
N VAL A 94 -5.05 -3.15 0.23
CA VAL A 94 -4.33 -3.94 1.23
C VAL A 94 -3.30 -4.80 0.54
N MET A 95 -2.02 -4.64 0.89
CA MET A 95 -0.93 -5.47 0.37
C MET A 95 -0.58 -6.62 1.32
N SER A 96 0.14 -7.62 0.79
CA SER A 96 0.65 -8.76 1.58
C SER A 96 1.54 -8.29 2.73
N ALA A 97 1.36 -8.86 3.92
CA ALA A 97 2.13 -8.55 5.13
C ALA A 97 2.13 -7.06 5.54
N GLN A 98 1.18 -6.28 5.02
CA GLN A 98 1.02 -4.87 5.37
C GLN A 98 0.08 -4.70 6.56
N VAL A 99 0.43 -3.79 7.45
CA VAL A 99 -0.49 -3.21 8.43
C VAL A 99 -0.86 -1.82 7.96
N LEU A 100 -2.11 -1.64 7.52
CA LEU A 100 -2.64 -0.36 7.09
C LEU A 100 -3.38 0.29 8.25
N ARG A 101 -3.01 1.52 8.60
CA ARG A 101 -3.70 2.30 9.63
C ARG A 101 -4.65 3.30 8.96
N ILE A 102 -5.93 3.26 9.32
CA ILE A 102 -6.97 4.17 8.84
C ILE A 102 -7.73 4.67 10.06
N ASP A 103 -7.51 5.92 10.44
CA ASP A 103 -8.30 6.54 11.50
C ASP A 103 -9.55 7.17 10.89
N VAL A 104 -10.71 6.91 11.49
CA VAL A 104 -12.02 7.34 10.97
C VAL A 104 -12.63 8.35 11.91
N LYS A 105 -13.05 9.48 11.34
CA LYS A 105 -13.81 10.51 12.04
C LYS A 105 -15.27 10.42 11.61
N LEU A 106 -16.16 10.09 12.53
CA LEU A 106 -17.60 10.02 12.26
C LEU A 106 -18.25 11.38 12.49
N ASP A 107 -19.09 11.80 11.56
CA ASP A 107 -19.93 12.99 11.74
C ASP A 107 -21.23 12.65 12.46
N LEU A 108 -21.70 13.57 13.29
CA LEU A 108 -22.97 13.46 13.99
C LEU A 108 -24.13 13.53 12.97
N GLY A 109 -25.12 12.67 13.12
CA GLY A 109 -26.30 12.61 12.24
C GLY A 109 -26.98 11.24 12.26
N ASP A 110 -28.05 11.09 11.48
CA ASP A 110 -28.71 9.80 11.32
C ASP A 110 -27.91 8.85 10.42
N ILE A 111 -28.00 7.54 10.69
CA ILE A 111 -27.36 6.47 9.91
C ILE A 111 -27.75 6.50 8.42
N SER A 112 -28.90 7.11 8.08
CA SER A 112 -29.36 7.27 6.70
C SER A 112 -28.48 8.21 5.87
N GLU A 113 -27.75 9.12 6.53
CA GLU A 113 -26.82 10.01 5.86
C GLU A 113 -25.45 9.33 5.76
N THR A 114 -24.90 9.28 4.55
CA THR A 114 -23.64 8.59 4.26
C THR A 114 -22.56 9.58 3.86
N VAL A 115 -21.40 9.49 4.48
CA VAL A 115 -20.19 10.22 4.08
C VAL A 115 -19.32 9.27 3.27
N SER A 116 -19.14 9.54 1.98
CA SER A 116 -18.24 8.77 1.12
C SER A 116 -16.89 9.47 0.96
N VAL A 117 -15.81 8.77 1.28
CA VAL A 117 -14.44 9.20 1.02
C VAL A 117 -13.85 8.29 -0.04
N SER A 118 -13.55 8.85 -1.22
CA SER A 118 -12.75 8.12 -2.21
C SER A 118 -11.29 8.26 -1.82
N ALA A 119 -10.65 7.17 -1.41
CA ALA A 119 -9.21 7.14 -1.24
C ALA A 119 -8.57 7.09 -2.63
N ASP A 120 -8.19 8.24 -3.17
CA ASP A 120 -7.14 8.29 -4.17
C ASP A 120 -5.87 7.77 -3.48
N ALA A 121 -5.23 6.75 -4.05
CA ALA A 121 -4.12 6.05 -3.41
C ALA A 121 -3.12 7.07 -2.83
N PRO A 122 -2.75 7.00 -1.53
CA PRO A 122 -1.66 7.80 -1.06
C PRO A 122 -0.41 7.28 -1.76
N LEU A 123 -0.01 7.96 -2.83
CA LEU A 123 1.37 7.94 -3.28
C LEU A 123 2.18 8.25 -2.03
N LEU A 124 2.94 7.26 -1.61
CA LEU A 124 3.94 7.32 -0.58
C LEU A 124 4.85 8.53 -0.87
N ARG A 125 4.44 9.72 -0.44
CA ARG A 125 5.27 10.91 -0.36
C ARG A 125 5.78 10.93 1.06
N THR A 126 6.90 10.24 1.22
CA THR A 126 7.95 10.60 2.16
C THR A 126 7.90 12.07 2.47
N GLU A 127 7.89 12.37 3.77
CA GLU A 127 8.34 13.63 4.32
C GLU A 127 9.64 14.05 3.62
N SER A 128 9.53 14.95 2.65
CA SER A 128 10.58 15.91 2.37
C SER A 128 9.88 17.24 2.27
N SER A 129 10.16 18.06 3.27
CA SER A 129 9.78 19.45 3.35
C SER A 129 10.37 20.19 2.15
N ASP A 130 9.60 20.37 1.08
CA ASP A 130 9.96 21.29 0.02
C ASP A 130 8.77 22.21 -0.27
N ILE A 131 8.93 23.44 0.20
CA ILE A 131 8.08 24.59 -0.09
C ILE A 131 8.14 24.81 -1.60
N ALA A 132 7.05 24.52 -2.32
CA ALA A 132 6.96 24.88 -3.73
C ALA A 132 5.58 25.49 -4.02
N HIS A 133 5.65 26.79 -4.29
CA HIS A 133 4.55 27.64 -4.71
C HIS A 133 3.87 27.09 -5.98
N THR A 134 2.54 27.12 -5.97
CA THR A 134 1.65 26.91 -7.10
C THR A 134 2.05 27.76 -8.31
N ILE A 135 2.30 27.12 -9.46
CA ILE A 135 1.97 27.69 -10.78
C ILE A 135 1.37 26.59 -11.65
N ASP A 136 0.16 26.87 -12.13
CA ASP A 136 -0.72 26.04 -12.93
C ASP A 136 -0.23 25.84 -14.38
N GLY A 137 -0.70 24.75 -14.99
CA GLY A 137 -0.23 24.24 -16.26
C GLY A 137 -0.71 25.05 -17.46
N SER A 138 0.20 25.33 -18.39
CA SER A 138 -0.15 25.35 -19.81
C SER A 138 1.11 25.39 -20.67
N LYS A 139 1.07 24.55 -21.72
CA LYS A 139 1.96 24.49 -22.88
C LYS A 139 3.19 23.62 -22.70
N VAL A 140 3.66 22.87 -23.69
CA VAL A 140 3.20 22.44 -25.02
C VAL A 140 4.23 21.35 -25.37
N GLY A 141 3.80 20.28 -26.04
CA GLY A 141 4.72 19.26 -26.53
C GLY A 141 5.69 19.83 -27.55
N ASP A 142 6.97 19.54 -27.35
CA ASP A 142 7.95 19.27 -28.40
C ASP A 142 9.30 18.97 -27.73
N LEU A 143 9.52 17.71 -27.36
CA LEU A 143 10.87 17.20 -27.18
C LEU A 143 11.00 15.84 -27.86
N PRO A 144 12.01 15.67 -28.73
CA PRO A 144 12.11 14.54 -29.63
C PRO A 144 12.37 13.25 -28.87
N VAL A 145 11.56 12.24 -29.17
CA VAL A 145 11.76 10.86 -28.74
C VAL A 145 13.01 10.33 -29.45
N VAL A 146 14.14 10.34 -28.74
CA VAL A 146 15.33 9.58 -29.13
C VAL A 146 15.44 8.35 -28.25
N GLY A 147 14.82 7.28 -28.74
CA GLY A 147 15.50 6.00 -28.92
C GLY A 147 15.91 5.20 -27.67
N PHE A 148 15.09 4.19 -27.38
CA PHE A 148 15.49 2.82 -27.06
C PHE A 148 16.60 2.60 -26.00
N SER A 149 16.20 2.25 -24.78
CA SER A 149 16.50 0.90 -24.25
C SER A 149 15.89 0.68 -22.85
N MET A 150 15.10 -0.38 -22.75
CA MET A 150 14.44 -0.87 -21.54
C MET A 150 15.41 -1.58 -20.57
N TRP A 151 16.61 -1.03 -20.36
CA TRP A 151 17.65 -1.61 -19.47
C TRP A 151 18.53 -0.60 -18.71
N ALA A 152 18.26 0.71 -18.75
CA ALA A 152 19.13 1.73 -18.15
C ALA A 152 18.58 2.39 -16.87
N ARG A 153 17.86 1.65 -16.00
CA ARG A 153 17.58 2.11 -14.61
C ARG A 153 18.74 1.76 -13.68
N SER A 154 19.95 2.20 -14.02
CA SER A 154 21.13 2.10 -13.16
C SER A 154 21.59 3.51 -12.76
N PRO A 155 21.60 3.85 -11.46
CA PRO A 155 21.94 5.19 -10.96
C PRO A 155 23.39 5.62 -11.28
N LEU A 156 24.22 4.70 -11.77
CA LEU A 156 25.58 4.98 -12.25
C LEU A 156 25.63 5.91 -13.47
N ASN A 157 24.57 6.02 -14.27
CA ASN A 157 24.59 6.85 -15.48
C ASN A 157 24.50 8.36 -15.21
N VAL A 158 24.08 8.77 -14.01
CA VAL A 158 24.07 10.20 -13.62
C VAL A 158 25.50 10.71 -13.40
N ALA A 159 26.44 9.83 -13.04
CA ALA A 159 27.84 10.21 -12.85
C ALA A 159 28.58 10.52 -14.17
N MET A 160 28.04 10.10 -15.33
CA MET A 160 28.67 10.32 -16.64
C MET A 160 28.30 11.65 -17.31
N LEU A 161 27.37 12.41 -16.74
CA LEU A 161 27.03 13.77 -17.17
C LEU A 161 28.01 14.84 -16.63
N MET A 162 29.00 14.43 -15.84
CA MET A 162 30.11 15.30 -15.46
C MET A 162 31.11 15.42 -16.63
N PRO A 163 31.38 16.64 -17.12
CA PRO A 163 32.34 16.84 -18.21
C PRO A 163 33.73 16.33 -17.81
N GLY A 164 34.29 15.40 -18.60
CA GLY A 164 35.67 14.89 -18.41
C GLY A 164 35.81 13.41 -18.06
N THR A 165 34.73 12.61 -18.08
CA THR A 165 34.83 11.17 -17.79
C THR A 165 35.25 10.38 -19.04
N LEU A 166 36.48 9.85 -19.03
CA LEU A 166 36.96 8.88 -20.03
C LEU A 166 36.76 7.47 -19.47
N VAL A 167 35.93 6.65 -20.13
CA VAL A 167 35.74 5.23 -19.78
C VAL A 167 36.90 4.44 -20.39
N GLY A 168 37.95 4.24 -19.59
CA GLY A 168 39.00 3.28 -19.90
C GLY A 168 38.49 1.86 -19.61
N GLU A 169 38.32 1.06 -20.66
CA GLU A 169 38.20 -0.39 -20.55
C GLU A 169 39.47 -0.90 -19.83
N GLN A 170 39.30 -1.76 -18.81
CA GLN A 170 40.34 -2.29 -17.87
C GLN A 170 40.45 -1.50 -16.54
N ALA A 171 39.59 -1.88 -15.59
CA ALA A 171 39.65 -1.41 -14.21
C ALA A 171 40.86 -2.04 -13.46
N TYR A 172 41.92 -1.27 -13.25
CA TYR A 172 42.83 -1.48 -12.13
C TYR A 172 43.04 -0.14 -11.42
N LEU A 173 42.62 -0.07 -10.15
CA LEU A 173 42.80 1.09 -9.29
C LEU A 173 44.29 1.23 -8.95
N ARG A 174 44.98 2.16 -9.62
CA ARG A 174 46.26 2.68 -9.13
C ARG A 174 46.00 3.96 -8.35
N VAL A 175 46.35 3.95 -7.06
CA VAL A 175 46.42 5.14 -6.21
C VAL A 175 47.72 5.88 -6.56
N PRO A 176 47.67 7.12 -7.08
CA PRO A 176 48.88 7.88 -7.38
C PRO A 176 49.61 8.27 -6.08
N GLY A 177 50.85 7.81 -5.90
CA GLY A 177 51.73 8.24 -4.81
C GLY A 177 52.29 7.14 -3.87
N ALA A 178 52.00 5.87 -4.08
CA ALA A 178 52.64 4.79 -3.31
C ALA A 178 54.04 4.48 -3.88
N PRO A 179 55.14 4.63 -3.12
CA PRO A 179 56.39 3.93 -3.42
C PRO A 179 56.18 2.42 -3.22
N ASN A 180 56.93 1.60 -3.97
CA ASN A 180 56.90 0.13 -3.87
C ASN A 180 57.07 -0.38 -2.44
#